data_AF-A0A495WI44-F1
#
_entry.id   AF-A0A495WI44-F1
#
_cell.length_a   1.000
_cell.length_b   1.000
_cell.length_c   1.000
_cell.angle_alpha   90.00
_cell.angle_beta   90.00
_cell.angle_gamma   90.00
#
_symmetry.space_group_name_H-M   'P 1'
#
loop_
_entity.id
_entity.type
_entity.pdbx_description
1 polymer ?
#
loop_
_entity_poly.entity_id
_entity_poly.type
_entity_poly.pdbx_seq_one_letter_code
_entity_poly.pdbx_strand_id
1 'polypeptide(L)'
;MSNRQYNNIEDTIRNWLAQNLSFIAPELSLIRTEFPLPDHIGSKGFIDILAKDVFNNFVIIEVKRANNSARDTITEILKYHALIKQKYKAKDGEIRIIIISTHWSEIIRAFSELVNNTTYAIKGYKIEIDPVSFIPYSIEEQQALSPNIFDRHFPRTYSLNLFYTKEKRELFRQTFESLCAQAHISDYVMIYMDSTHKIIYPYASVFTWQKMSDTELIKKIGLITGNIFENETDSYETKEEYTQHLEEELIIALCKKANYDASEAGYPEKFDAELSAGNWMIPTIYKYGIFADDPRYNNEMLISEIKGLDGNSYERYSFIGESSQEKRITEALEKSINCLSNTEAWYQLISFRLKQILIKKEKVRIGLYIYNPQSTLRALAFAATLNYEDYAPFYQLIIVYTDQPTIEIYNGDIAWNGKKNNYSILNRKSSPFDTLMKMQLGLLDDELILTLSNLYFSSKKIVIQDGNSIFNSYIKYDEDTDSLVIDKRDKRSISDYYKQKPNIIEELISIYRTYSNYI
;
A
#
# COMPACT_ATOMS: atom_id res chain seq x y z
N MET A 1 -19.12 -15.82 -40.18
CA MET A 1 -17.95 -16.36 -40.90
C MET A 1 -17.58 -17.71 -40.30
N SER A 2 -17.14 -18.69 -41.10
CA SER A 2 -16.73 -20.01 -40.57
C SER A 2 -15.32 -19.94 -39.97
N ASN A 3 -14.97 -20.82 -39.02
CA ASN A 3 -13.62 -20.89 -38.42
C ASN A 3 -12.49 -20.96 -39.47
N ARG A 4 -12.76 -21.60 -40.62
CA ARG A 4 -11.81 -21.72 -41.73
C ARG A 4 -11.51 -20.40 -42.42
N GLN A 5 -12.49 -19.49 -42.46
CA GLN A 5 -12.36 -18.15 -43.02
C GLN A 5 -11.65 -17.19 -42.04
N TYR A 6 -11.76 -17.45 -40.73
CA TYR A 6 -11.02 -16.69 -39.70
C TYR A 6 -9.52 -16.99 -39.72
N ASN A 7 -9.13 -18.26 -39.73
CA ASN A 7 -7.72 -18.67 -39.74
C ASN A 7 -6.96 -18.11 -40.96
N ASN A 8 -7.59 -18.12 -42.14
CA ASN A 8 -6.98 -17.61 -43.38
C ASN A 8 -6.61 -16.11 -43.29
N ILE A 9 -7.32 -15.35 -42.47
CA ILE A 9 -7.07 -13.91 -42.33
C ILE A 9 -6.02 -13.63 -41.25
N GLU A 10 -6.03 -14.38 -40.15
CA GLU A 10 -4.94 -14.33 -39.16
C GLU A 10 -3.60 -14.72 -39.80
N ASP A 11 -3.60 -15.75 -40.65
CA ASP A 11 -2.46 -16.14 -41.48
C ASP A 11 -2.02 -15.02 -42.43
N THR A 12 -2.97 -14.31 -43.06
CA THR A 12 -2.68 -13.19 -43.96
C THR A 12 -1.95 -12.06 -43.20
N ILE A 13 -2.48 -11.68 -42.03
CA ILE A 13 -1.89 -10.65 -41.17
C ILE A 13 -0.50 -11.08 -40.70
N ARG A 14 -0.37 -12.29 -40.16
CA ARG A 14 0.89 -12.86 -39.65
C ARG A 14 1.96 -12.89 -40.73
N ASN A 15 1.64 -13.40 -41.92
CA ASN A 15 2.59 -13.49 -43.03
C ASN A 15 3.03 -12.10 -43.50
N TRP A 16 2.11 -11.13 -43.56
CA TRP A 16 2.44 -9.76 -43.93
C TRP A 16 3.34 -9.09 -42.89
N LEU A 17 3.01 -9.21 -41.59
CA LEU A 17 3.81 -8.66 -40.49
C LEU A 17 5.21 -9.26 -40.45
N ALA A 18 5.35 -10.57 -40.68
CA ALA A 18 6.65 -11.24 -40.71
C ALA A 18 7.57 -10.72 -41.82
N GLN A 19 6.99 -10.27 -42.95
CA GLN A 19 7.73 -9.66 -44.06
C GLN A 19 8.00 -8.17 -43.83
N ASN A 20 7.23 -7.51 -42.96
CA ASN A 20 7.27 -6.07 -42.73
C ASN A 20 7.46 -5.77 -41.22
N LEU A 21 8.41 -6.43 -40.56
CA LEU A 21 8.62 -6.26 -39.11
C LEU A 21 8.90 -4.82 -38.69
N SER A 22 9.45 -3.99 -39.60
CA SER A 22 9.64 -2.56 -39.40
C SER A 22 8.34 -1.78 -39.17
N PHE A 23 7.19 -2.34 -39.56
CA PHE A 23 5.87 -1.82 -39.22
C PHE A 23 5.59 -1.89 -37.71
N ILE A 24 6.16 -2.88 -37.02
CA ILE A 24 6.04 -3.02 -35.56
C ILE A 24 7.16 -2.21 -34.90
N ALA A 25 8.41 -2.51 -35.27
CA ALA A 25 9.57 -1.79 -34.78
C ALA A 25 10.76 -2.00 -35.74
N PRO A 26 11.50 -0.93 -36.10
CA PRO A 26 12.53 -0.97 -37.15
C PRO A 26 13.72 -1.87 -36.81
N GLU A 27 13.94 -2.18 -35.54
CA GLU A 27 15.08 -2.96 -35.05
C GLU A 27 14.90 -4.48 -35.18
N LEU A 28 13.71 -4.96 -35.56
CA LEU A 28 13.37 -6.38 -35.55
C LEU A 28 13.85 -7.11 -36.81
N SER A 29 14.37 -8.31 -36.62
CA SER A 29 14.75 -9.22 -37.72
C SER A 29 14.12 -10.59 -37.54
N LEU A 30 13.57 -11.15 -38.62
CA LEU A 30 12.81 -12.40 -38.59
C LEU A 30 13.74 -13.60 -38.33
N ILE A 31 13.35 -14.49 -37.41
CA ILE A 31 13.93 -15.83 -37.28
C ILE A 31 13.08 -16.81 -38.08
N ARG A 32 11.78 -16.89 -37.78
CA ARG A 32 10.83 -17.80 -38.46
C ARG A 32 9.38 -17.47 -38.13
N THR A 33 8.46 -17.80 -39.04
CA THR A 33 7.02 -17.89 -38.76
C THR A 33 6.61 -19.30 -38.33
N GLU A 34 5.52 -19.42 -37.58
CA GLU A 34 4.98 -20.69 -37.07
C GLU A 34 6.07 -21.57 -36.43
N PHE A 35 6.88 -20.94 -35.56
CA PHE A 35 8.08 -21.56 -35.03
C PHE A 35 7.71 -22.71 -34.08
N PRO A 36 8.11 -23.95 -34.38
CA PRO A 36 7.72 -25.10 -33.57
C PRO A 36 8.50 -25.13 -32.26
N LEU A 37 7.74 -25.20 -31.17
CA LEU A 37 8.24 -25.46 -29.82
C LEU A 37 7.79 -26.86 -29.39
N PRO A 38 8.67 -27.88 -29.52
CA PRO A 38 8.38 -29.19 -28.97
C PRO A 38 8.32 -29.08 -27.45
N ASP A 39 7.33 -29.73 -26.87
CA ASP A 39 7.20 -29.90 -25.42
C ASP A 39 7.21 -31.40 -25.11
N HIS A 40 7.95 -31.78 -24.08
CA HIS A 40 8.05 -33.16 -23.58
C HIS A 40 7.19 -33.40 -22.32
N ILE A 41 6.62 -32.33 -21.75
CA ILE A 41 5.83 -32.35 -20.51
C ILE A 41 4.35 -32.07 -20.83
N GLY A 42 4.08 -31.09 -21.70
CA GLY A 42 2.74 -30.67 -22.09
C GLY A 42 2.49 -30.71 -23.61
N SER A 43 1.50 -29.92 -24.06
CA SER A 43 1.12 -29.83 -25.47
C SER A 43 2.14 -29.01 -26.27
N LYS A 44 2.45 -29.46 -27.50
CA LYS A 44 3.25 -28.69 -28.46
C LYS A 44 2.71 -27.27 -28.66
N GLY A 45 3.60 -26.33 -28.98
CA GLY A 45 3.25 -24.94 -29.30
C GLY A 45 3.88 -24.47 -30.60
N PHE A 46 3.28 -23.44 -31.20
CA PHE A 46 3.82 -22.74 -32.35
C PHE A 46 3.77 -21.25 -32.06
N ILE A 47 4.91 -20.56 -32.16
CA ILE A 47 4.92 -19.09 -32.10
C ILE A 47 4.56 -18.57 -33.49
N ASP A 48 3.59 -17.67 -33.59
CA ASP A 48 3.19 -17.05 -34.85
C ASP A 48 4.38 -16.45 -35.62
N ILE A 49 5.13 -15.57 -34.95
CA ILE A 49 6.36 -14.98 -35.47
C ILE A 49 7.41 -14.95 -34.37
N LEU A 50 8.53 -15.61 -34.61
CA LEU A 50 9.73 -15.48 -33.79
C LEU A 50 10.73 -14.58 -34.52
N ALA A 51 11.17 -13.53 -33.84
CA ALA A 51 12.14 -12.56 -34.32
C ALA A 51 13.28 -12.39 -33.31
N LYS A 52 14.24 -11.53 -33.64
CA LYS A 52 15.24 -11.01 -32.71
C LYS A 52 15.42 -9.50 -32.87
N ASP A 53 15.84 -8.86 -31.79
CA ASP A 53 16.17 -7.43 -31.79
C ASP A 53 17.68 -7.17 -31.97
N VAL A 54 18.08 -5.90 -31.88
CA VAL A 54 19.48 -5.44 -32.01
C VAL A 54 20.42 -5.98 -30.93
N PHE A 55 19.90 -6.42 -29.79
CA PHE A 55 20.68 -7.04 -28.72
C PHE A 55 20.68 -8.57 -28.80
N ASN A 56 20.11 -9.11 -29.88
CA ASN A 56 19.98 -10.55 -30.11
C ASN A 56 19.08 -11.25 -29.07
N ASN A 57 18.15 -10.51 -28.47
CA ASN A 57 17.08 -11.08 -27.63
C ASN A 57 16.04 -11.77 -28.52
N PHE A 58 15.41 -12.83 -28.03
CA PHE A 58 14.25 -13.42 -28.69
C PHE A 58 13.05 -12.48 -28.58
N VAL A 59 12.32 -12.30 -29.68
CA VAL A 59 11.08 -11.53 -29.72
C VAL A 59 9.96 -12.45 -30.17
N ILE A 60 9.09 -12.82 -29.23
CA ILE A 60 7.88 -13.61 -29.45
C ILE A 60 6.77 -12.65 -29.87
N ILE A 61 6.21 -12.80 -31.07
CA ILE A 61 5.11 -11.95 -31.53
C ILE A 61 3.90 -12.85 -31.77
N GLU A 62 2.81 -12.57 -31.06
CA GLU A 62 1.53 -13.28 -31.14
C GLU A 62 0.47 -12.38 -31.79
N VAL A 63 -0.24 -12.90 -32.78
CA VAL A 63 -1.20 -12.13 -33.60
C VAL A 63 -2.61 -12.66 -33.39
N LYS A 64 -3.54 -11.80 -32.98
CA LYS A 64 -4.95 -12.16 -32.76
C LYS A 64 -5.90 -11.28 -33.55
N ARG A 65 -6.94 -11.89 -34.12
CA ARG A 65 -7.97 -11.14 -34.88
C ARG A 65 -9.34 -11.07 -34.21
N ALA A 66 -9.68 -11.97 -33.30
CA ALA A 66 -11.05 -12.11 -32.80
C ALA A 66 -11.14 -12.10 -31.27
N ASN A 67 -12.28 -11.63 -30.74
CA ASN A 67 -12.56 -11.60 -29.30
C ASN A 67 -12.46 -12.99 -28.63
N ASN A 68 -12.78 -14.06 -29.35
CA ASN A 68 -12.73 -15.41 -28.79
C ASN A 68 -11.29 -15.94 -28.67
N SER A 69 -10.41 -15.68 -29.66
CA SER A 69 -9.00 -16.10 -29.60
C SER A 69 -8.14 -15.18 -28.73
N ALA A 70 -8.60 -13.95 -28.49
CA ALA A 70 -8.01 -13.01 -27.55
C ALA A 70 -7.90 -13.55 -26.12
N ARG A 71 -8.83 -14.40 -25.67
CA ARG A 71 -8.84 -14.96 -24.31
C ARG A 71 -7.68 -15.91 -24.01
N ASP A 72 -7.24 -16.66 -25.00
CA ASP A 72 -6.18 -17.66 -24.84
C ASP A 72 -4.76 -17.06 -24.95
N THR A 73 -4.66 -15.86 -25.54
CA THR A 73 -3.40 -15.16 -25.85
C THR A 73 -2.42 -15.13 -24.69
N ILE A 74 -2.87 -14.79 -23.48
CA ILE A 74 -2.01 -14.67 -22.30
C ILE A 74 -1.43 -16.03 -21.89
N THR A 75 -2.25 -17.09 -21.96
CA THR A 75 -1.78 -18.45 -21.69
C THR A 75 -0.76 -18.90 -22.74
N GLU A 76 -1.00 -18.56 -24.01
CA GLU A 76 -0.11 -18.91 -25.11
C GLU A 76 1.25 -18.23 -25.01
N ILE A 77 1.30 -16.91 -24.79
CA ILE A 77 2.58 -16.19 -24.67
C ILE A 77 3.39 -16.67 -23.45
N LEU A 78 2.74 -16.98 -22.32
CA LEU A 78 3.41 -17.52 -21.15
C LEU A 78 3.99 -18.92 -21.42
N LYS A 79 3.23 -19.76 -22.14
CA LYS A 79 3.71 -21.06 -22.61
C LYS A 79 4.93 -20.89 -23.54
N TYR A 80 4.86 -19.98 -24.50
CA TYR A 80 5.95 -19.75 -25.46
C TYR A 80 7.20 -19.21 -24.78
N HIS A 81 7.04 -18.28 -23.84
CA HIS A 81 8.13 -17.77 -23.02
C HIS A 81 8.81 -18.91 -22.25
N ALA A 82 8.05 -19.75 -21.54
CA ALA A 82 8.59 -20.90 -20.82
C ALA A 82 9.31 -21.91 -21.74
N LEU A 83 8.74 -22.21 -22.92
CA LEU A 83 9.31 -23.16 -23.87
C LEU A 83 10.59 -22.63 -24.54
N ILE A 84 10.70 -21.32 -24.81
CA ILE A 84 11.95 -20.71 -25.28
C ILE A 84 13.05 -20.85 -24.22
N LYS A 85 12.73 -20.54 -22.95
CA LYS A 85 13.66 -20.76 -21.82
C LYS A 85 14.07 -22.22 -21.71
N GLN A 86 13.13 -23.15 -21.85
CA GLN A 86 13.43 -24.58 -21.77
C GLN A 86 14.36 -25.05 -22.89
N LYS A 87 14.05 -24.66 -24.13
CA LYS A 87 14.75 -25.07 -25.36
C LYS A 87 16.15 -24.45 -25.47
N TYR A 88 16.28 -23.17 -25.16
CA TYR A 88 17.51 -22.40 -25.39
C TYR A 88 18.26 -22.00 -24.12
N LYS A 89 17.70 -22.29 -22.93
CA LYS A 89 18.23 -21.81 -21.64
C LYS A 89 18.35 -20.28 -21.59
N ALA A 90 17.50 -19.59 -22.34
CA ALA A 90 17.40 -18.14 -22.34
C ALA A 90 16.99 -17.63 -20.95
N LYS A 91 17.54 -16.47 -20.58
CA LYS A 91 17.16 -15.72 -19.38
C LYS A 91 15.91 -14.88 -19.66
N ASP A 92 15.21 -14.47 -18.60
CA ASP A 92 14.02 -13.61 -18.76
C ASP A 92 14.34 -12.29 -19.48
N GLY A 93 15.50 -11.69 -19.19
CA GLY A 93 15.96 -10.47 -19.87
C GLY A 93 16.36 -10.65 -21.33
N GLU A 94 16.44 -11.89 -21.83
CA GLU A 94 16.76 -12.22 -23.22
C GLU A 94 15.50 -12.49 -24.07
N ILE A 95 14.30 -12.27 -23.50
CA ILE A 95 13.03 -12.55 -24.15
C ILE A 95 12.12 -11.32 -24.06
N ARG A 96 11.62 -10.88 -25.21
CA ARG A 96 10.58 -9.87 -25.37
C ARG A 96 9.33 -10.53 -25.93
N ILE A 97 8.17 -10.02 -25.54
CA ILE A 97 6.87 -10.49 -26.00
C ILE A 97 6.12 -9.30 -26.60
N ILE A 98 5.52 -9.50 -27.77
CA ILE A 98 4.69 -8.52 -28.45
C ILE A 98 3.34 -9.18 -28.76
N ILE A 99 2.26 -8.58 -28.27
CA ILE A 99 0.89 -9.00 -28.58
C ILE A 99 0.32 -8.00 -29.58
N ILE A 100 -0.14 -8.49 -30.72
CA ILE A 100 -0.77 -7.67 -31.76
C ILE A 100 -2.21 -8.14 -31.92
N SER A 101 -3.17 -7.22 -31.77
CA SER A 101 -4.58 -7.56 -31.95
C SER A 101 -5.38 -6.47 -32.64
N THR A 102 -6.39 -6.85 -33.41
CA THR A 102 -7.41 -5.89 -33.90
C THR A 102 -8.44 -5.55 -32.82
N HIS A 103 -8.57 -6.38 -31.78
CA HIS A 103 -9.54 -6.23 -30.69
C HIS A 103 -8.89 -6.40 -29.32
N TRP A 104 -9.06 -5.40 -28.44
CA TRP A 104 -8.40 -5.37 -27.13
C TRP A 104 -9.33 -5.52 -25.92
N SER A 105 -10.65 -5.44 -26.11
CA SER A 105 -11.62 -5.44 -25.00
C SER A 105 -11.52 -6.66 -24.09
N GLU A 106 -11.20 -7.83 -24.63
CA GLU A 106 -11.03 -9.09 -23.88
C GLU A 106 -9.58 -9.32 -23.40
N ILE A 107 -8.60 -8.61 -23.97
CA ILE A 107 -7.17 -8.78 -23.67
C ILE A 107 -6.72 -7.82 -22.57
N ILE A 108 -7.22 -6.57 -22.61
CA ILE A 108 -6.64 -5.44 -21.89
C ILE A 108 -6.52 -5.69 -20.39
N ARG A 109 -7.49 -6.34 -19.75
CA ARG A 109 -7.46 -6.63 -18.31
C ARG A 109 -6.37 -7.63 -17.96
N ALA A 110 -6.32 -8.76 -18.67
CA ALA A 110 -5.32 -9.80 -18.41
C ALA A 110 -3.90 -9.35 -18.83
N PHE A 111 -3.79 -8.57 -19.89
CA PHE A 111 -2.54 -7.90 -20.28
C PHE A 111 -2.05 -6.96 -19.19
N SER A 112 -2.92 -6.10 -18.67
CA SER A 112 -2.56 -5.14 -17.61
C SER A 112 -2.13 -5.87 -16.34
N GLU A 113 -2.87 -6.90 -15.93
CA GLU A 113 -2.51 -7.74 -14.78
C GLU A 113 -1.12 -8.37 -14.97
N LEU A 114 -0.83 -8.92 -16.15
CA LEU A 114 0.46 -9.54 -16.43
C LEU A 114 1.61 -8.54 -16.46
N VAL A 115 1.42 -7.39 -17.11
CA VAL A 115 2.45 -6.33 -17.20
C VAL A 115 2.73 -5.73 -15.82
N ASN A 116 1.70 -5.49 -15.01
CA ASN A 116 1.85 -4.86 -13.70
C ASN A 116 2.48 -5.78 -12.65
N ASN A 117 2.39 -7.10 -12.81
CA ASN A 117 2.84 -8.08 -11.82
C ASN A 117 4.03 -8.93 -12.27
N THR A 118 4.64 -8.66 -13.43
CA THR A 118 5.82 -9.40 -13.90
C THR A 118 6.91 -8.47 -14.39
N THR A 119 8.14 -8.98 -14.43
CA THR A 119 9.29 -8.28 -15.02
C THR A 119 9.49 -8.62 -16.50
N TYR A 120 8.51 -9.27 -17.14
CA TYR A 120 8.62 -9.67 -18.53
C TYR A 120 8.53 -8.44 -19.43
N ALA A 121 9.38 -8.38 -20.46
CA ALA A 121 9.36 -7.30 -21.43
C ALA A 121 8.22 -7.51 -22.43
N ILE A 122 7.01 -7.06 -22.07
CA ILE A 122 5.78 -7.27 -22.85
C ILE A 122 5.28 -5.94 -23.42
N LYS A 123 4.95 -5.92 -24.71
CA LYS A 123 4.25 -4.81 -25.37
C LYS A 123 2.96 -5.27 -26.03
N GLY A 124 1.98 -4.37 -26.04
CA GLY A 124 0.70 -4.55 -26.70
C GLY A 124 0.51 -3.57 -27.85
N TYR A 125 0.03 -4.03 -28.99
CA TYR A 125 -0.34 -3.18 -30.11
C TYR A 125 -1.74 -3.49 -30.61
N LYS A 126 -2.51 -2.42 -30.86
CA LYS A 126 -3.74 -2.48 -31.63
C LYS A 126 -3.44 -2.15 -33.08
N ILE A 127 -3.91 -2.99 -34.00
CA ILE A 127 -3.78 -2.73 -35.43
C ILE A 127 -5.14 -2.48 -36.07
N GLU A 128 -5.17 -1.58 -37.04
CA GLU A 128 -6.29 -1.46 -37.97
C GLU A 128 -5.92 -2.11 -39.30
N ILE A 129 -6.87 -2.85 -39.86
CA ILE A 129 -6.68 -3.64 -41.09
C ILE A 129 -7.60 -3.16 -42.19
N ASP A 130 -7.12 -3.18 -43.42
CA ASP A 130 -7.95 -2.92 -44.59
C ASP A 130 -9.02 -4.03 -44.73
N PRO A 131 -10.30 -3.70 -44.90
CA PRO A 131 -11.38 -4.69 -44.86
C PRO A 131 -11.40 -5.66 -46.06
N VAL A 132 -10.66 -5.37 -47.12
CA VAL A 132 -10.63 -6.16 -48.36
C VAL A 132 -9.36 -7.02 -48.44
N SER A 133 -8.21 -6.41 -48.25
CA SER A 133 -6.88 -7.05 -48.32
C SER A 133 -6.44 -7.66 -46.98
N PHE A 134 -7.05 -7.23 -45.86
CA PHE A 134 -6.66 -7.58 -44.50
C PHE A 134 -5.24 -7.18 -44.11
N ILE A 135 -4.63 -6.28 -44.89
CA ILE A 135 -3.30 -5.75 -44.60
C ILE A 135 -3.42 -4.69 -43.49
N PRO A 136 -2.58 -4.77 -42.44
CA PRO A 136 -2.47 -3.71 -41.43
C PRO A 136 -2.03 -2.39 -42.07
N TYR A 137 -2.72 -1.29 -41.76
CA TYR A 137 -2.33 0.06 -42.22
C TYR A 137 -2.02 1.03 -41.08
N SER A 138 -2.44 0.70 -39.85
CA SER A 138 -2.17 1.49 -38.64
C SER A 138 -1.82 0.57 -37.48
N ILE A 139 -0.97 1.06 -36.58
CA ILE A 139 -0.57 0.39 -35.35
C ILE A 139 -0.49 1.41 -34.20
N GLU A 140 -1.06 1.07 -33.06
CA GLU A 140 -1.12 1.90 -31.87
C GLU A 140 -0.69 1.09 -30.65
N GLU A 141 0.31 1.56 -29.90
CA GLU A 141 0.74 0.90 -28.66
C GLU A 141 -0.36 1.03 -27.60
N GLN A 142 -0.75 -0.11 -27.01
CA GLN A 142 -1.75 -0.16 -25.96
C GLN A 142 -1.06 -0.08 -24.61
N GLN A 143 -1.48 0.91 -23.81
CA GLN A 143 -1.00 1.07 -22.44
C GLN A 143 -1.75 0.13 -21.51
N ALA A 144 -1.03 -0.47 -20.57
CA ALA A 144 -1.64 -1.22 -19.49
C ALA A 144 -2.49 -0.28 -18.63
N LEU A 145 -3.59 -0.81 -18.10
CA LEU A 145 -4.39 -0.14 -17.09
C LEU A 145 -3.53 0.04 -15.82
N SER A 146 -3.65 1.21 -15.20
CA SER A 146 -2.92 1.53 -13.97
C SER A 146 -3.19 0.48 -12.87
N PRO A 147 -2.18 0.05 -12.08
CA PRO A 147 -2.35 -0.87 -10.96
C PRO A 147 -3.46 -0.43 -9.99
N ASN A 148 -3.58 0.88 -9.76
CA ASN A 148 -4.56 1.47 -8.83
C ASN A 148 -6.02 1.18 -9.21
N ILE A 149 -6.31 0.74 -10.44
CA ILE A 149 -7.65 0.33 -10.88
C ILE A 149 -8.04 -1.03 -10.29
N PHE A 150 -7.06 -1.88 -9.96
CA PHE A 150 -7.28 -3.25 -9.51
C PHE A 150 -7.30 -3.39 -7.98
N ASP A 151 -6.74 -2.42 -7.26
CA ASP A 151 -6.57 -2.50 -5.82
C ASP A 151 -7.51 -1.58 -5.05
N ARG A 152 -8.15 -2.09 -4.01
CA ARG A 152 -8.96 -1.29 -3.08
C ARG A 152 -8.07 -0.55 -2.09
N HIS A 153 -8.15 0.77 -2.07
CA HIS A 153 -7.42 1.63 -1.14
C HIS A 153 -8.20 2.92 -0.88
N PHE A 154 -8.22 3.39 0.37
CA PHE A 154 -8.74 4.72 0.70
C PHE A 154 -7.62 5.78 0.59
N PRO A 155 -7.94 7.03 0.22
CA PRO A 155 -7.04 8.15 0.44
C PRO A 155 -6.75 8.27 1.95
N ARG A 156 -5.57 8.80 2.29
CA ARG A 156 -5.27 9.09 3.70
C ARG A 156 -6.14 10.23 4.20
N THR A 157 -6.39 11.23 3.36
CA THR A 157 -7.25 12.36 3.71
C THR A 157 -8.72 12.01 3.49
N TYR A 158 -9.54 12.28 4.50
CA TYR A 158 -11.00 12.18 4.39
C TYR A 158 -11.68 13.42 4.99
N SER A 159 -12.95 13.59 4.68
CA SER A 159 -13.75 14.70 5.20
C SER A 159 -14.45 14.31 6.50
N LEU A 160 -14.22 15.06 7.59
CA LEU A 160 -14.98 14.94 8.85
C LEU A 160 -15.89 16.16 9.02
N ASN A 161 -17.19 15.98 8.81
CA ASN A 161 -18.18 17.07 8.92
C ASN A 161 -19.00 16.90 10.19
N LEU A 162 -19.25 18.01 10.88
CA LEU A 162 -19.88 18.07 12.19
C LEU A 162 -21.24 18.80 12.11
N PHE A 163 -22.19 18.35 12.93
CA PHE A 163 -23.58 18.80 12.88
C PHE A 163 -24.21 18.94 14.28
N TYR A 164 -25.08 19.94 14.42
CA TYR A 164 -25.95 20.11 15.58
C TYR A 164 -27.10 19.10 15.62
N THR A 165 -27.61 18.68 14.45
CA THR A 165 -28.81 17.82 14.36
C THR A 165 -28.66 16.66 13.37
N LYS A 166 -29.43 15.59 13.59
CA LYS A 166 -29.44 14.41 12.70
C LYS A 166 -30.01 14.75 11.33
N GLU A 167 -31.00 15.63 11.28
CA GLU A 167 -31.68 16.07 10.07
C GLU A 167 -30.73 16.82 9.14
N LYS A 168 -29.85 17.66 9.70
CA LYS A 168 -28.85 18.37 8.89
C LYS A 168 -27.79 17.42 8.33
N ARG A 169 -27.35 16.43 9.11
CA ARG A 169 -26.45 15.36 8.65
C ARG A 169 -27.07 14.53 7.53
N GLU A 170 -28.36 14.26 7.62
CA GLU A 170 -29.11 13.52 6.59
C GLU A 170 -29.24 14.33 5.29
N LEU A 171 -29.58 15.62 5.38
CA LEU A 171 -29.59 16.51 4.22
C LEU A 171 -28.20 16.63 3.57
N PHE A 172 -27.15 16.69 4.40
CA PHE A 172 -25.76 16.71 3.92
C PHE A 172 -25.42 15.46 3.10
N ARG A 173 -25.82 14.27 3.55
CA ARG A 173 -25.63 12.99 2.84
C ARG A 173 -26.29 13.02 1.47
N GLN A 174 -27.55 13.43 1.39
CA GLN A 174 -28.29 13.52 0.12
C GLN A 174 -27.63 14.48 -0.88
N THR A 175 -27.12 15.63 -0.39
CA THR A 175 -26.35 16.56 -1.21
C THR A 175 -25.04 15.93 -1.71
N PHE A 176 -24.30 15.24 -0.84
CA PHE A 176 -23.06 14.54 -1.21
C PHE A 176 -23.31 13.44 -2.23
N GLU A 177 -24.37 12.65 -2.12
CA GLU A 177 -24.75 11.64 -3.11
C GLU A 177 -25.00 12.27 -4.48
N SER A 178 -25.72 13.39 -4.52
CA SER A 178 -25.99 14.13 -5.77
C SER A 178 -24.70 14.69 -6.40
N LEU A 179 -23.81 15.26 -5.59
CA LEU A 179 -22.51 15.77 -6.06
C LEU A 179 -21.59 14.65 -6.55
N CYS A 180 -21.55 13.51 -5.85
CA CYS A 180 -20.81 12.34 -6.28
C CYS A 180 -21.35 11.80 -7.60
N ALA A 181 -22.66 11.73 -7.77
CA ALA A 181 -23.29 11.33 -9.03
C ALA A 181 -22.95 12.30 -10.17
N GLN A 182 -22.98 13.62 -9.93
CA GLN A 182 -22.57 14.64 -10.90
C GLN A 182 -21.11 14.48 -11.32
N ALA A 183 -20.22 14.15 -10.38
CA ALA A 183 -18.79 13.97 -10.61
C ALA A 183 -18.42 12.54 -11.05
N HIS A 184 -19.39 11.65 -11.25
CA HIS A 184 -19.18 10.23 -11.53
C HIS A 184 -18.28 9.52 -10.50
N ILE A 185 -18.37 9.90 -9.22
CA ILE A 185 -17.71 9.21 -8.10
C ILE A 185 -18.66 8.10 -7.64
N SER A 186 -18.37 6.87 -8.02
CA SER A 186 -19.19 5.68 -7.74
C SER A 186 -18.79 4.96 -6.47
N ASP A 187 -17.50 4.95 -6.16
CA ASP A 187 -16.90 4.08 -5.15
C ASP A 187 -16.51 4.90 -3.92
N TYR A 188 -17.44 4.99 -2.97
CA TYR A 188 -17.25 5.76 -1.75
C TYR A 188 -18.05 5.22 -0.56
N VAL A 189 -17.75 5.77 0.61
CA VAL A 189 -18.37 5.42 1.87
C VAL A 189 -18.73 6.70 2.64
N MET A 190 -19.91 6.70 3.26
CA MET A 190 -20.30 7.69 4.26
C MET A 190 -20.58 7.02 5.59
N ILE A 191 -19.90 7.45 6.65
CA ILE A 191 -20.02 6.89 8.00
C ILE A 191 -20.63 7.94 8.91
N TYR A 192 -21.72 7.58 9.55
CA TYR A 192 -22.28 8.39 10.62
C TYR A 192 -21.59 8.07 11.93
N MET A 193 -21.29 9.12 12.69
CA MET A 193 -20.78 9.02 14.05
C MET A 193 -21.67 9.85 14.97
N ASP A 194 -22.09 9.27 16.10
CA ASP A 194 -22.84 9.95 17.14
C ASP A 194 -21.94 10.03 18.39
N SER A 195 -21.85 11.21 19.00
CA SER A 195 -21.07 11.38 20.22
C SER A 195 -21.78 10.71 21.40
N THR A 196 -21.01 10.04 22.24
CA THR A 196 -21.48 9.49 23.52
C THR A 196 -21.55 10.56 24.62
N HIS A 197 -21.02 11.76 24.35
CA HIS A 197 -20.94 12.88 25.28
C HIS A 197 -21.78 14.07 24.80
N LYS A 198 -22.12 14.98 25.74
CA LYS A 198 -22.78 16.25 25.41
C LYS A 198 -21.74 17.26 24.94
N ILE A 199 -21.58 17.37 23.63
CA ILE A 199 -20.69 18.31 22.96
C ILE A 199 -21.47 19.25 22.04
N ILE A 200 -20.81 20.30 21.53
CA ILE A 200 -21.41 21.32 20.66
C ILE A 200 -21.99 20.67 19.39
N TYR A 201 -21.23 19.76 18.77
CA TYR A 201 -21.63 19.03 17.57
C TYR A 201 -21.76 17.53 17.85
N PRO A 202 -22.90 17.05 18.35
CA PRO A 202 -23.05 15.65 18.77
C PRO A 202 -23.16 14.66 17.61
N TYR A 203 -23.22 15.12 16.36
CA TYR A 203 -23.34 14.28 15.17
C TYR A 203 -22.24 14.60 14.18
N ALA A 204 -21.67 13.58 13.56
CA ALA A 204 -20.66 13.72 12.52
C ALA A 204 -20.90 12.77 11.34
N SER A 205 -20.33 13.13 10.19
CA SER A 205 -20.26 12.31 8.98
C SER A 205 -18.84 12.29 8.46
N VAL A 206 -18.29 11.09 8.30
CA VAL A 206 -17.03 10.84 7.61
C VAL A 206 -17.32 10.46 6.16
N PHE A 207 -16.67 11.11 5.20
CA PHE A 207 -16.72 10.78 3.78
C PHE A 207 -15.32 10.46 3.27
N THR A 208 -15.17 9.28 2.67
CA THR A 208 -13.95 8.80 2.00
C THR A 208 -14.31 7.98 0.76
N TRP A 209 -13.36 7.78 -0.16
CA TRP A 209 -13.60 7.18 -1.47
C TRP A 209 -12.49 6.21 -1.88
N GLN A 210 -12.69 5.43 -2.93
CA GLN A 210 -11.61 4.62 -3.52
C GLN A 210 -10.55 5.54 -4.14
N LYS A 211 -9.28 5.41 -3.77
CA LYS A 211 -8.17 6.23 -4.30
C LYS A 211 -8.18 6.25 -5.83
N MET A 212 -8.01 7.44 -6.40
CA MET A 212 -8.11 7.70 -7.85
C MET A 212 -6.77 8.21 -8.38
N SER A 213 -6.57 8.13 -9.70
CA SER A 213 -5.41 8.77 -10.32
C SER A 213 -5.52 10.30 -10.29
N ASP A 214 -4.38 11.00 -10.34
CA ASP A 214 -4.31 12.47 -10.38
C ASP A 214 -5.18 13.04 -11.52
N THR A 215 -5.14 12.41 -12.70
CA THR A 215 -5.95 12.80 -13.86
C THR A 215 -7.45 12.67 -13.59
N GLU A 216 -7.87 11.62 -12.88
CA GLU A 216 -9.27 11.45 -12.50
C GLU A 216 -9.70 12.46 -11.44
N LEU A 217 -8.87 12.73 -10.44
CA LEU A 217 -9.12 13.75 -9.41
C LEU A 217 -9.35 15.11 -10.06
N ILE A 218 -8.42 15.57 -10.91
CA ILE A 218 -8.50 16.83 -11.67
C ILE A 218 -9.83 16.91 -12.45
N LYS A 219 -10.18 15.86 -13.19
CA LYS A 219 -11.43 15.81 -13.97
C LYS A 219 -12.66 15.93 -13.07
N LYS A 220 -12.68 15.23 -11.94
CA LYS A 220 -13.81 15.19 -11.00
C LYS A 220 -13.98 16.52 -10.28
N ILE A 221 -12.88 17.14 -9.84
CA ILE A 221 -12.86 18.49 -9.27
C ILE A 221 -13.43 19.48 -10.28
N GLY A 222 -13.03 19.40 -11.55
CA GLY A 222 -13.56 20.26 -12.61
C GLY A 222 -15.06 20.10 -12.84
N LEU A 223 -15.58 18.86 -12.80
CA LEU A 223 -17.04 18.60 -12.91
C LEU A 223 -17.84 19.19 -11.74
N ILE A 224 -17.26 19.24 -10.54
CA ILE A 224 -17.89 19.80 -9.35
C ILE A 224 -17.81 21.32 -9.39
N THR A 225 -16.62 21.88 -9.58
CA THR A 225 -16.38 23.33 -9.47
C THR A 225 -16.82 24.11 -10.70
N GLY A 226 -16.84 23.49 -11.88
CA GLY A 226 -17.03 24.15 -13.18
C GLY A 226 -15.76 24.82 -13.72
N ASN A 227 -14.63 24.68 -13.02
CA ASN A 227 -13.34 25.28 -13.40
C ASN A 227 -12.42 24.24 -14.04
N ILE A 228 -11.53 24.70 -14.93
CA ILE A 228 -10.40 23.89 -15.38
C ILE A 228 -9.35 23.98 -14.28
N PHE A 229 -8.97 22.83 -13.74
CA PHE A 229 -7.88 22.72 -12.77
C PHE A 229 -6.59 22.47 -13.55
N GLU A 230 -5.63 23.41 -13.46
CA GLU A 230 -4.33 23.28 -14.12
C GLU A 230 -3.45 22.27 -13.38
N ASN A 231 -2.62 21.55 -14.13
CA ASN A 231 -1.69 20.60 -13.54
C ASN A 231 -0.45 21.36 -13.05
N GLU A 232 -0.20 21.33 -11.73
CA GLU A 232 0.90 22.04 -11.05
C GLU A 232 1.89 21.06 -10.39
N THR A 233 2.16 19.90 -11.00
CA THR A 233 3.07 18.88 -10.43
C THR A 233 4.44 19.42 -10.04
N ASP A 234 4.97 20.42 -10.75
CA ASP A 234 6.31 20.97 -10.52
C ASP A 234 6.40 21.82 -9.24
N SER A 235 5.27 22.11 -8.59
CA SER A 235 5.19 22.88 -7.34
C SER A 235 5.37 22.04 -6.06
N TYR A 236 5.50 20.72 -6.18
CA TYR A 236 5.55 19.77 -5.06
C TYR A 236 6.84 18.96 -5.04
N GLU A 237 7.34 18.59 -3.86
CA GLU A 237 8.60 17.85 -3.73
C GLU A 237 8.44 16.39 -4.15
N THR A 238 7.25 15.82 -3.89
CA THR A 238 6.93 14.44 -4.27
C THR A 238 5.59 14.33 -4.98
N LYS A 239 5.44 13.24 -5.75
CA LYS A 239 4.16 12.90 -6.39
C LYS A 239 3.05 12.66 -5.36
N GLU A 240 3.38 12.03 -4.23
CA GLU A 240 2.39 11.71 -3.19
C GLU A 240 1.82 12.98 -2.55
N GLU A 241 2.66 14.00 -2.33
CA GLU A 241 2.21 15.31 -1.85
C GLU A 241 1.24 15.98 -2.83
N TYR A 242 1.54 15.91 -4.14
CA TYR A 242 0.64 16.45 -5.16
C TYR A 242 -0.70 15.69 -5.19
N THR A 243 -0.68 14.36 -5.13
CA THR A 243 -1.90 13.56 -5.04
C THR A 243 -2.71 13.92 -3.79
N GLN A 244 -2.07 14.05 -2.63
CA GLN A 244 -2.76 14.44 -1.39
C GLN A 244 -3.41 15.83 -1.51
N HIS A 245 -2.72 16.79 -2.13
CA HIS A 245 -3.28 18.11 -2.40
C HIS A 245 -4.55 18.03 -3.27
N LEU A 246 -4.53 17.21 -4.34
CA LEU A 246 -5.72 16.99 -5.17
C LEU A 246 -6.86 16.33 -4.40
N GLU A 247 -6.56 15.39 -3.50
CA GLU A 247 -7.55 14.77 -2.61
C GLU A 247 -8.19 15.79 -1.67
N GLU A 248 -7.41 16.73 -1.13
CA GLU A 248 -7.89 17.85 -0.30
C GLU A 248 -8.76 18.82 -1.10
N GLU A 249 -8.36 19.19 -2.32
CA GLU A 249 -9.14 20.06 -3.20
C GLU A 249 -10.48 19.43 -3.60
N LEU A 250 -10.53 18.10 -3.80
CA LEU A 250 -11.78 17.38 -4.02
C LEU A 250 -12.71 17.49 -2.81
N ILE A 251 -12.20 17.29 -1.60
CA ILE A 251 -12.98 17.46 -0.36
C ILE A 251 -13.50 18.89 -0.26
N ILE A 252 -12.65 19.89 -0.49
CA ILE A 252 -13.03 21.31 -0.46
C ILE A 252 -14.14 21.60 -1.47
N ALA A 253 -14.01 21.11 -2.70
CA ALA A 253 -15.00 21.30 -3.75
C ALA A 253 -16.38 20.70 -3.39
N LEU A 254 -16.40 19.50 -2.81
CA LEU A 254 -17.62 18.85 -2.32
C LEU A 254 -18.22 19.60 -1.14
N CYS A 255 -17.43 19.86 -0.09
CA CYS A 255 -17.87 20.53 1.12
C CYS A 255 -18.41 21.94 0.83
N LYS A 256 -17.77 22.74 -0.04
CA LYS A 256 -18.25 24.10 -0.40
C LYS A 256 -19.69 24.14 -0.90
N LYS A 257 -20.20 23.04 -1.47
CA LYS A 257 -21.57 22.93 -1.97
C LYS A 257 -22.53 22.22 -1.02
N ALA A 258 -22.04 21.73 0.12
CA ALA A 258 -22.82 21.00 1.09
C ALA A 258 -23.03 21.80 2.38
N ASN A 259 -24.17 21.58 3.04
CA ASN A 259 -24.53 22.30 4.25
C ASN A 259 -24.07 21.54 5.50
N TYR A 260 -23.01 21.99 6.17
CA TYR A 260 -22.49 21.47 7.44
C TYR A 260 -22.39 22.60 8.49
N ASP A 261 -22.17 22.26 9.77
CA ASP A 261 -22.01 23.28 10.84
C ASP A 261 -20.54 23.59 11.13
N ALA A 262 -19.70 22.56 11.13
CA ALA A 262 -18.25 22.68 11.16
C ALA A 262 -17.62 21.52 10.36
N SER A 263 -16.37 21.67 9.97
CA SER A 263 -15.61 20.66 9.24
C SER A 263 -14.19 20.62 9.76
N GLU A 264 -13.62 19.43 9.79
CA GLU A 264 -12.25 19.18 10.18
C GLU A 264 -11.59 18.26 9.15
N ALA A 265 -10.27 18.42 8.99
CA ALA A 265 -9.49 17.44 8.25
C ALA A 265 -9.50 16.10 9.00
N GLY A 266 -9.67 15.02 8.23
CA GLY A 266 -9.69 13.66 8.70
C GLY A 266 -8.50 12.87 8.16
N TYR A 267 -7.93 12.02 9.01
CA TYR A 267 -6.84 11.11 8.69
C TYR A 267 -6.91 9.87 9.61
N PRO A 268 -6.28 8.74 9.24
CA PRO A 268 -6.52 7.44 9.89
C PRO A 268 -6.33 7.44 11.41
N GLU A 269 -5.27 8.08 11.89
CA GLU A 269 -4.95 8.17 13.32
C GLU A 269 -6.06 8.89 14.10
N LYS A 270 -6.65 9.95 13.51
CA LYS A 270 -7.74 10.69 14.12
C LYS A 270 -9.02 9.85 14.17
N PHE A 271 -9.35 9.16 13.06
CA PHE A 271 -10.51 8.27 13.03
C PHE A 271 -10.42 7.20 14.12
N ASP A 272 -9.24 6.60 14.26
CA ASP A 272 -8.99 5.58 15.26
C ASP A 272 -9.05 6.13 16.69
N ALA A 273 -8.49 7.32 16.93
CA ALA A 273 -8.51 7.99 18.23
C ALA A 273 -9.94 8.32 18.69
N GLU A 274 -10.78 8.88 17.80
CA GLU A 274 -12.16 9.26 18.13
C GLU A 274 -13.03 8.05 18.52
N LEU A 275 -12.80 6.90 17.86
CA LEU A 275 -13.53 5.66 18.15
C LEU A 275 -12.96 4.92 19.36
N SER A 276 -11.64 4.84 19.49
CA SER A 276 -10.95 4.08 20.55
C SER A 276 -11.12 4.73 21.93
N ALA A 277 -11.25 6.05 21.99
CA ALA A 277 -11.56 6.76 23.23
C ALA A 277 -13.00 6.50 23.74
N GLY A 278 -13.85 5.86 22.94
CA GLY A 278 -15.27 5.63 23.28
C GLY A 278 -16.12 6.90 23.25
N ASN A 279 -15.59 8.00 22.69
CA ASN A 279 -16.26 9.29 22.60
C ASN A 279 -17.29 9.33 21.47
N TRP A 280 -17.13 8.46 20.48
CA TRP A 280 -17.99 8.36 19.31
C TRP A 280 -18.35 6.90 19.03
N MET A 281 -19.57 6.70 18.54
CA MET A 281 -20.07 5.41 18.06
C MET A 281 -20.54 5.52 16.62
N ILE A 282 -20.48 4.42 15.87
CA ILE A 282 -20.91 4.36 14.47
C ILE A 282 -22.31 3.75 14.38
N PRO A 283 -23.40 4.55 14.32
CA PRO A 283 -24.74 4.01 14.15
C PRO A 283 -25.01 3.46 12.75
N THR A 284 -24.35 4.00 11.70
CA THR A 284 -24.69 3.68 10.31
C THR A 284 -23.51 3.87 9.38
N ILE A 285 -23.37 2.97 8.40
CA ILE A 285 -22.39 3.02 7.33
C ILE A 285 -23.15 2.87 6.01
N TYR A 286 -23.00 3.85 5.12
CA TYR A 286 -23.50 3.81 3.76
C TYR A 286 -22.35 3.49 2.82
N LYS A 287 -22.50 2.43 2.02
CA LYS A 287 -21.49 1.97 1.05
C LYS A 287 -22.03 2.12 -0.36
N TYR A 288 -21.17 2.48 -1.29
CA TYR A 288 -21.50 2.67 -2.69
C TYR A 288 -20.44 2.01 -3.58
N GLY A 289 -20.85 1.61 -4.78
CA GLY A 289 -19.98 0.96 -5.77
C GLY A 289 -19.34 -0.33 -5.23
N ILE A 290 -18.04 -0.51 -5.45
CA ILE A 290 -17.29 -1.71 -5.05
C ILE A 290 -17.41 -2.04 -3.56
N PHE A 291 -17.64 -1.06 -2.70
CA PHE A 291 -17.77 -1.26 -1.26
C PHE A 291 -19.13 -1.87 -0.87
N ALA A 292 -20.16 -1.68 -1.69
CA ALA A 292 -21.46 -2.33 -1.53
C ALA A 292 -21.51 -3.70 -2.23
N ASP A 293 -20.80 -3.82 -3.34
CA ASP A 293 -20.90 -4.99 -4.23
C ASP A 293 -20.01 -6.18 -3.82
N ASP A 294 -18.90 -5.97 -3.09
CA ASP A 294 -18.02 -7.07 -2.65
C ASP A 294 -18.67 -7.89 -1.51
N PRO A 295 -19.08 -9.15 -1.76
CA PRO A 295 -19.80 -9.97 -0.77
C PRO A 295 -18.92 -10.39 0.42
N ARG A 296 -17.60 -10.21 0.35
CA ARG A 296 -16.66 -10.52 1.44
C ARG A 296 -16.44 -9.31 2.34
N TYR A 297 -16.73 -8.11 1.87
CA TYR A 297 -16.30 -6.86 2.49
C TYR A 297 -17.27 -6.38 3.57
N ASN A 298 -16.99 -6.79 4.79
CA ASN A 298 -17.81 -6.44 5.96
C ASN A 298 -17.44 -5.07 6.56
N ASN A 299 -18.24 -4.60 7.52
CA ASN A 299 -18.03 -3.29 8.16
C ASN A 299 -16.75 -3.25 9.01
N GLU A 300 -16.33 -4.36 9.61
CA GLU A 300 -15.11 -4.41 10.43
C GLU A 300 -13.86 -4.19 9.57
N MET A 301 -13.81 -4.83 8.40
CA MET A 301 -12.74 -4.64 7.41
C MET A 301 -12.69 -3.19 6.93
N LEU A 302 -13.84 -2.62 6.58
CA LEU A 302 -13.96 -1.22 6.16
C LEU A 302 -13.44 -0.26 7.23
N ILE A 303 -13.87 -0.44 8.48
CA ILE A 303 -13.42 0.41 9.58
C ILE A 303 -11.92 0.23 9.84
N SER A 304 -11.39 -1.00 9.74
CA SER A 304 -9.96 -1.27 9.86
C SER A 304 -9.13 -0.56 8.79
N GLU A 305 -9.59 -0.53 7.54
CA GLU A 305 -8.91 0.15 6.42
C GLU A 305 -8.96 1.69 6.57
N ILE A 306 -10.08 2.25 7.03
CA ILE A 306 -10.17 3.71 7.29
C ILE A 306 -9.33 4.13 8.49
N LYS A 307 -9.17 3.25 9.50
CA LYS A 307 -8.19 3.40 10.58
C LYS A 307 -6.74 3.24 10.09
N GLY A 308 -6.52 2.85 8.83
CA GLY A 308 -5.21 2.71 8.21
C GLY A 308 -4.39 1.53 8.74
N LEU A 309 -5.02 0.57 9.42
CA LEU A 309 -4.32 -0.58 10.01
C LEU A 309 -3.71 -1.50 8.97
N ASP A 310 -4.14 -1.40 7.72
CA ASP A 310 -3.63 -2.15 6.58
C ASP A 310 -2.35 -1.55 5.98
N GLY A 311 -1.83 -0.44 6.52
CA GLY A 311 -0.61 0.22 6.04
C GLY A 311 -0.75 1.71 5.75
N ASN A 312 -1.95 2.27 5.80
CA ASN A 312 -2.17 3.69 5.53
C ASN A 312 -1.96 4.59 6.77
N SER A 313 -1.82 4.00 7.96
CA SER A 313 -1.48 4.70 9.18
C SER A 313 0.04 4.79 9.37
N TYR A 314 0.49 5.94 9.88
CA TYR A 314 1.86 6.16 10.31
C TYR A 314 2.12 5.79 11.76
N GLU A 315 1.08 5.45 12.52
CA GLU A 315 1.20 5.09 13.94
C GLU A 315 0.90 3.62 14.21
N ARG A 316 0.07 2.98 13.39
CA ARG A 316 -0.43 1.62 13.64
C ARG A 316 -0.38 0.76 12.39
N TYR A 317 -0.09 -0.52 12.59
CA TYR A 317 -0.16 -1.53 11.56
C TYR A 317 -0.62 -2.86 12.13
N SER A 318 -1.50 -3.55 11.42
CA SER A 318 -2.00 -4.86 11.81
C SER A 318 -2.04 -5.79 10.60
N PHE A 319 -1.47 -6.97 10.77
CA PHE A 319 -1.39 -7.97 9.73
C PHE A 319 -1.63 -9.36 10.30
N ILE A 320 -2.46 -10.12 9.58
CA ILE A 320 -2.65 -11.55 9.80
C ILE A 320 -2.55 -12.25 8.46
N GLY A 321 -1.66 -13.23 8.38
CA GLY A 321 -1.38 -13.95 7.13
C GLY A 321 -0.86 -15.37 7.34
N GLU A 322 -0.73 -16.09 6.25
CA GLU A 322 -0.15 -17.43 6.20
C GLU A 322 0.90 -17.48 5.08
N SER A 323 1.98 -18.23 5.28
CA SER A 323 3.08 -18.30 4.31
C SER A 323 2.73 -18.99 2.99
N SER A 324 1.57 -19.65 2.91
CA SER A 324 0.97 -20.08 1.65
C SER A 324 0.60 -18.91 0.73
N GLN A 325 0.46 -17.69 1.27
CA GLN A 325 0.09 -16.46 0.58
C GLN A 325 1.28 -15.48 0.58
N GLU A 326 2.35 -15.83 -0.14
CA GLU A 326 3.62 -15.07 -0.13
C GLU A 326 3.43 -13.57 -0.43
N LYS A 327 2.55 -13.23 -1.38
CA LYS A 327 2.24 -11.82 -1.73
C LYS A 327 1.77 -11.01 -0.52
N ARG A 328 0.96 -11.59 0.38
CA ARG A 328 0.49 -10.88 1.59
C ARG A 328 1.62 -10.60 2.58
N ILE A 329 2.63 -11.47 2.65
CA ILE A 329 3.82 -11.23 3.48
C ILE A 329 4.69 -10.14 2.84
N THR A 330 4.83 -10.13 1.52
CA THR A 330 5.50 -9.04 0.79
C THR A 330 4.81 -7.70 1.01
N GLU A 331 3.47 -7.65 0.91
CA GLU A 331 2.69 -6.46 1.23
C GLU A 331 2.92 -6.02 2.69
N ALA A 332 3.04 -6.95 3.63
CA ALA A 332 3.34 -6.60 5.03
C ALA A 332 4.74 -6.00 5.22
N LEU A 333 5.74 -6.49 4.48
CA LEU A 333 7.08 -5.90 4.44
C LEU A 333 7.03 -4.46 3.91
N GLU A 334 6.31 -4.25 2.80
CA GLU A 334 6.21 -2.95 2.14
C GLU A 334 5.41 -1.94 2.96
N LYS A 335 4.30 -2.36 3.57
CA LYS A 335 3.36 -1.47 4.26
C LYS A 335 3.74 -1.18 5.71
N SER A 336 4.41 -2.11 6.40
CA SER A 336 4.82 -1.87 7.80
C SER A 336 5.86 -0.75 7.95
N ILE A 337 6.60 -0.42 6.89
CA ILE A 337 7.59 0.68 6.90
C ILE A 337 6.96 2.03 7.28
N ASN A 338 5.70 2.26 6.91
CA ASN A 338 5.00 3.53 7.15
C ASN A 338 4.90 3.86 8.65
N CYS A 339 4.74 2.83 9.49
CA CYS A 339 4.73 3.00 10.94
C CYS A 339 6.09 2.71 11.60
N LEU A 340 7.12 2.33 10.85
CA LEU A 340 8.45 2.01 11.39
C LEU A 340 9.55 2.96 10.90
N SER A 341 9.21 4.02 10.17
CA SER A 341 10.15 4.94 9.52
C SER A 341 11.17 5.58 10.47
N ASN A 342 10.82 5.71 11.75
CA ASN A 342 11.66 6.29 12.80
C ASN A 342 12.15 5.25 13.83
N THR A 343 12.06 3.96 13.49
CA THR A 343 12.42 2.83 14.39
C THR A 343 13.16 1.75 13.60
N GLU A 344 14.37 2.07 13.14
CA GLU A 344 15.14 1.25 12.23
C GLU A 344 15.44 -0.13 12.83
N ALA A 345 15.73 -0.17 14.13
CA ALA A 345 16.00 -1.41 14.86
C ALA A 345 14.85 -2.42 14.78
N TRP A 346 13.60 -1.96 14.80
CA TRP A 346 12.42 -2.81 14.67
C TRP A 346 12.17 -3.18 13.22
N TYR A 347 12.28 -2.21 12.30
CA TYR A 347 12.13 -2.45 10.87
C TYR A 347 13.08 -3.55 10.37
N GLN A 348 14.36 -3.46 10.70
CA GLN A 348 15.37 -4.44 10.29
C GLN A 348 15.05 -5.85 10.82
N LEU A 349 14.67 -5.96 12.09
CA LEU A 349 14.37 -7.26 12.70
C LEU A 349 13.11 -7.90 12.11
N ILE A 350 12.01 -7.14 12.01
CA ILE A 350 10.74 -7.61 11.44
C ILE A 350 10.96 -7.98 9.98
N SER A 351 11.62 -7.11 9.21
CA SER A 351 11.92 -7.33 7.81
C SER A 351 12.78 -8.57 7.58
N PHE A 352 13.86 -8.72 8.34
CA PHE A 352 14.71 -9.90 8.27
C PHE A 352 13.89 -11.15 8.51
N ARG A 353 13.05 -11.17 9.56
CA ARG A 353 12.32 -12.40 9.91
C ARG A 353 11.27 -12.78 8.87
N LEU A 354 10.49 -11.82 8.37
CA LEU A 354 9.50 -12.05 7.31
C LEU A 354 10.19 -12.50 6.00
N LYS A 355 11.33 -11.90 5.63
CA LYS A 355 12.14 -12.35 4.47
C LYS A 355 12.64 -13.78 4.65
N GLN A 356 13.10 -14.16 5.84
CA GLN A 356 13.55 -15.52 6.13
C GLN A 356 12.45 -16.55 5.93
N ILE A 357 11.21 -16.25 6.34
CA ILE A 357 10.05 -17.12 6.10
C ILE A 357 9.86 -17.38 4.60
N LEU A 358 9.94 -16.33 3.77
CA LEU A 358 9.79 -16.43 2.32
C LEU A 358 10.94 -17.20 1.67
N ILE A 359 12.19 -16.94 2.08
CA ILE A 359 13.39 -17.58 1.52
C ILE A 359 13.39 -19.08 1.86
N LYS A 360 13.11 -19.43 3.11
CA LYS A 360 13.13 -20.82 3.60
C LYS A 360 11.85 -21.59 3.29
N LYS A 361 10.83 -20.94 2.74
CA LYS A 361 9.50 -21.51 2.48
C LYS A 361 8.92 -22.18 3.74
N GLU A 362 9.08 -21.53 4.88
CA GLU A 362 8.56 -22.02 6.16
C GLU A 362 7.03 -22.06 6.13
N LYS A 363 6.41 -23.07 6.74
CA LYS A 363 4.94 -23.21 6.81
C LYS A 363 4.43 -22.60 8.11
N VAL A 364 3.96 -21.36 8.04
CA VAL A 364 3.64 -20.56 9.23
C VAL A 364 2.39 -19.73 9.05
N ARG A 365 1.73 -19.43 10.17
CA ARG A 365 0.77 -18.34 10.32
C ARG A 365 1.42 -17.21 11.08
N ILE A 366 1.13 -15.98 10.66
CA ILE A 366 1.79 -14.77 11.13
C ILE A 366 0.72 -13.82 11.66
N GLY A 367 0.92 -13.30 12.85
CA GLY A 367 0.24 -12.11 13.37
C GLY A 367 1.29 -11.04 13.64
N LEU A 368 1.10 -9.84 13.10
CA LEU A 368 1.96 -8.69 13.35
C LEU A 368 1.07 -7.53 13.75
N TYR A 369 1.37 -6.92 14.89
CA TYR A 369 0.78 -5.67 15.33
C TYR A 369 1.89 -4.70 15.70
N ILE A 370 1.79 -3.47 15.22
CA ILE A 370 2.74 -2.39 15.50
C ILE A 370 1.94 -1.20 15.99
N TYR A 371 2.39 -0.61 17.08
CA TYR A 371 1.99 0.71 17.53
C TYR A 371 3.25 1.53 17.78
N ASN A 372 3.47 2.51 16.92
CA ASN A 372 4.61 3.42 16.98
C ASN A 372 4.10 4.86 16.82
N PRO A 373 3.60 5.47 17.91
CA PRO A 373 3.19 6.87 17.86
C PRO A 373 4.39 7.71 17.43
N GLN A 374 4.25 8.54 16.38
CA GLN A 374 5.33 9.36 15.78
C GLN A 374 5.91 10.45 16.73
N SER A 375 5.65 10.33 18.03
CA SER A 375 6.25 11.12 19.10
C SER A 375 6.49 10.21 20.31
N THR A 376 7.58 9.45 20.27
CA THR A 376 7.95 8.48 21.30
C THR A 376 8.01 9.12 22.68
N LEU A 377 8.56 10.33 22.78
CA LEU A 377 8.63 11.06 24.05
C LEU A 377 7.27 11.40 24.64
N ARG A 378 6.34 11.83 23.79
CA ARG A 378 4.97 12.14 24.20
C ARG A 378 4.32 10.85 24.67
N ALA A 379 4.43 9.78 23.90
CA ALA A 379 3.93 8.47 24.25
C ALA A 379 4.44 7.99 25.62
N LEU A 380 5.74 8.14 25.87
CA LEU A 380 6.37 7.85 27.17
C LEU A 380 5.84 8.77 28.29
N ALA A 381 5.65 10.06 28.04
CA ALA A 381 5.08 10.98 29.02
C ALA A 381 3.64 10.59 29.40
N PHE A 382 2.81 10.25 28.40
CA PHE A 382 1.44 9.82 28.60
C PHE A 382 1.39 8.47 29.33
N ALA A 383 2.18 7.49 28.91
CA ALA A 383 2.27 6.18 29.56
C ALA A 383 2.60 6.32 31.05
N ALA A 384 3.58 7.17 31.37
CA ALA A 384 3.99 7.43 32.75
C ALA A 384 2.94 8.22 33.55
N THR A 385 2.30 9.22 32.95
CA THR A 385 1.31 10.08 33.63
C THR A 385 0.00 9.35 33.89
N LEU A 386 -0.45 8.52 32.95
CA LEU A 386 -1.69 7.75 33.04
C LEU A 386 -1.49 6.39 33.72
N ASN A 387 -0.24 6.04 34.06
CA ASN A 387 0.14 4.72 34.57
C ASN A 387 -0.40 3.58 33.68
N TYR A 388 -0.29 3.77 32.37
CA TYR A 388 -0.79 2.86 31.35
C TYR A 388 0.31 2.60 30.32
N GLU A 389 1.05 1.51 30.52
CA GLU A 389 2.26 1.19 29.76
C GLU A 389 2.00 0.97 28.26
N ASP A 390 0.78 0.56 27.88
CA ASP A 390 0.41 0.33 26.47
C ASP A 390 0.33 1.63 25.63
N TYR A 391 0.47 2.82 26.24
CA TYR A 391 0.70 4.06 25.48
C TYR A 391 2.11 4.16 24.91
N ALA A 392 3.08 3.41 25.44
CA ALA A 392 4.44 3.38 24.89
C ALA A 392 4.46 2.65 23.53
N PRO A 393 5.37 3.03 22.61
CA PRO A 393 5.57 2.27 21.38
C PRO A 393 5.85 0.79 21.66
N PHE A 394 5.23 -0.10 20.89
CA PHE A 394 5.51 -1.53 20.92
C PHE A 394 5.20 -2.19 19.58
N TYR A 395 5.77 -3.38 19.36
CA TYR A 395 5.26 -4.30 18.35
C TYR A 395 5.16 -5.71 18.92
N GLN A 396 4.31 -6.51 18.30
CA GLN A 396 4.24 -7.93 18.54
C GLN A 396 4.17 -8.68 17.20
N LEU A 397 5.15 -9.55 16.96
CA LEU A 397 5.17 -10.48 15.84
C LEU A 397 5.09 -11.90 16.38
N ILE A 398 4.00 -12.60 16.05
CA ILE A 398 3.74 -13.99 16.41
C ILE A 398 3.83 -14.83 15.15
N ILE A 399 4.65 -15.87 15.18
CA ILE A 399 4.83 -16.84 14.10
C ILE A 399 4.47 -18.21 14.66
N VAL A 400 3.39 -18.80 14.16
CA VAL A 400 2.93 -20.14 14.54
C VAL A 400 3.28 -21.10 13.41
N TYR A 401 4.16 -22.06 13.65
CA TYR A 401 4.46 -23.11 12.69
C TYR A 401 3.26 -24.06 12.55
N THR A 402 2.93 -24.42 11.31
CA THR A 402 1.77 -25.27 11.02
C THR A 402 2.15 -26.74 10.84
N ASP A 403 3.43 -27.03 10.70
CA ASP A 403 4.00 -28.38 10.55
C ASP A 403 4.68 -28.92 11.82
N GLN A 404 4.86 -28.07 12.84
CA GLN A 404 5.45 -28.42 14.13
C GLN A 404 4.83 -27.60 15.26
N PRO A 405 4.81 -28.12 16.51
CA PRO A 405 4.22 -27.44 17.67
C PRO A 405 5.13 -26.33 18.23
N THR A 406 5.54 -25.42 17.36
CA THR A 406 6.47 -24.32 17.66
C THR A 406 5.81 -22.97 17.42
N ILE A 407 5.99 -22.05 18.36
CA ILE A 407 5.56 -20.65 18.25
C ILE A 407 6.78 -19.77 18.53
N GLU A 408 7.07 -18.85 17.63
CA GLU A 408 7.99 -17.75 17.89
C GLU A 408 7.20 -16.47 18.17
N ILE A 409 7.57 -15.77 19.23
CA ILE A 409 6.99 -14.49 19.62
C ILE A 409 8.13 -13.49 19.70
N TYR A 410 7.97 -12.36 19.03
CA TYR A 410 8.87 -11.22 19.07
C TYR A 410 8.09 -10.05 19.64
N ASN A 411 8.55 -9.51 20.76
CA ASN A 411 7.95 -8.34 21.40
C ASN A 411 8.96 -7.19 21.36
N GLY A 412 8.57 -6.06 20.77
CA GLY A 412 9.32 -4.82 20.81
C GLY A 412 8.85 -3.91 21.93
N ASP A 413 9.80 -3.28 22.61
CA ASP A 413 9.58 -2.33 23.70
C ASP A 413 10.71 -1.28 23.74
N ILE A 414 10.58 -0.28 24.61
CA ILE A 414 11.65 0.69 24.91
C ILE A 414 12.40 0.21 26.16
N ALA A 415 13.71 0.04 26.03
CA ALA A 415 14.58 -0.40 27.13
C ALA A 415 15.55 0.69 27.57
N TRP A 416 15.94 0.64 28.85
CA TRP A 416 16.99 1.49 29.42
C TRP A 416 18.29 0.71 29.62
N ASN A 417 19.42 1.32 29.26
CA ASN A 417 20.75 0.69 29.35
C ASN A 417 21.38 0.69 30.76
N GLY A 418 20.64 1.13 31.79
CA GLY A 418 21.10 1.18 33.18
C GLY A 418 22.07 2.31 33.53
N LYS A 419 22.53 3.11 32.55
CA LYS A 419 23.42 4.25 32.79
C LYS A 419 22.63 5.45 33.28
N LYS A 420 23.11 6.09 34.35
CA LYS A 420 22.59 7.38 34.81
C LYS A 420 22.68 8.39 33.68
N ASN A 421 21.63 9.18 33.54
CA ASN A 421 21.56 10.20 32.50
C ASN A 421 21.26 11.59 33.07
N ASN A 422 22.07 12.56 32.67
CA ASN A 422 21.89 13.97 32.98
C ASN A 422 21.40 14.78 31.76
N TYR A 423 21.16 14.12 30.62
CA TYR A 423 20.57 14.75 29.45
C TYR A 423 19.20 15.31 29.82
N SER A 424 19.08 16.62 29.64
CA SER A 424 17.82 17.33 29.69
C SER A 424 17.32 17.45 28.25
N ILE A 425 16.08 17.07 28.03
CA ILE A 425 15.40 17.24 26.75
C ILE A 425 15.20 18.72 26.42
N LEU A 426 15.16 19.57 27.47
CA LEU A 426 15.13 21.03 27.39
C LEU A 426 16.48 21.67 27.05
N ASN A 427 17.60 20.94 27.12
CA ASN A 427 18.95 21.50 26.90
C ASN A 427 19.30 21.75 25.42
N ARG A 428 18.33 21.69 24.50
CA ARG A 428 18.57 22.05 23.10
C ARG A 428 18.64 23.58 22.99
N LYS A 429 19.50 24.09 22.10
CA LYS A 429 19.60 25.53 21.76
C LYS A 429 18.30 26.10 21.14
N SER A 430 17.30 25.26 20.90
CA SER A 430 15.99 25.63 20.38
C SER A 430 15.12 26.24 21.48
N SER A 431 14.29 27.22 21.12
CA SER A 431 13.28 27.73 22.06
C SER A 431 12.32 26.60 22.47
N PRO A 432 11.65 26.69 23.64
CA PRO A 432 10.59 25.75 24.01
C PRO A 432 9.50 25.63 22.95
N PHE A 433 9.19 26.73 22.26
CA PHE A 433 8.24 26.75 21.14
C PHE A 433 8.74 25.95 19.93
N ASP A 434 9.99 26.13 19.49
CA ASP A 434 10.56 25.35 18.38
C ASP A 434 10.61 23.86 18.70
N THR A 435 10.92 23.51 19.95
CA THR A 435 10.90 22.12 20.43
C THR A 435 9.48 21.54 20.39
N LEU A 436 8.49 22.29 20.85
CA LEU A 436 7.09 21.88 20.78
C LEU A 436 6.59 21.76 19.34
N MET A 437 6.90 22.71 18.46
CA MET A 437 6.51 22.65 17.05
C MET A 437 7.11 21.42 16.38
N LYS A 438 8.38 21.10 16.65
CA LYS A 438 9.01 19.86 16.17
C LYS A 438 8.34 18.62 16.74
N MET A 439 7.94 18.61 18.02
CA MET A 439 7.15 17.52 18.60
C MET A 439 5.80 17.37 17.91
N GLN A 440 5.11 18.47 17.62
CA GLN A 440 3.76 18.48 17.05
C GLN A 440 3.75 18.13 15.57
N LEU A 441 4.82 18.46 14.85
CA LEU A 441 5.00 18.12 13.44
C LEU A 441 5.72 16.78 13.23
N GLY A 442 6.04 16.03 14.29
CA GLY A 442 6.77 14.75 14.18
C GLY A 442 8.21 14.90 13.65
N LEU A 443 8.79 16.10 13.73
CA LEU A 443 10.12 16.44 13.20
C LEU A 443 11.25 16.20 14.22
N LEU A 444 10.94 15.52 15.32
CA LEU A 444 11.95 15.09 16.28
C LEU A 444 12.50 13.72 15.90
N ASP A 445 13.82 13.65 15.80
CA ASP A 445 14.54 12.38 15.68
C ASP A 445 14.43 11.61 17.02
N ASP A 446 13.43 10.74 17.11
CA ASP A 446 13.14 9.93 18.28
C ASP A 446 14.31 8.99 18.63
N GLU A 447 15.00 8.40 17.65
CA GLU A 447 16.16 7.53 17.93
C GLU A 447 17.32 8.31 18.56
N LEU A 448 17.63 9.49 18.04
CA LEU A 448 18.65 10.37 18.63
C LEU A 448 18.27 10.75 20.05
N ILE A 449 17.01 11.10 20.29
CA ILE A 449 16.51 11.50 21.60
C ILE A 449 16.58 10.33 22.59
N LEU A 450 16.13 9.14 22.20
CA LEU A 450 16.21 7.95 23.03
C LEU A 450 17.67 7.65 23.35
N THR A 451 18.56 7.71 22.35
CA THR A 451 20.00 7.48 22.53
C THR A 451 20.62 8.47 23.52
N LEU A 452 20.35 9.77 23.35
CA LEU A 452 20.75 10.81 24.31
C LEU A 452 20.12 10.59 25.68
N SER A 453 18.95 9.96 25.72
CA SER A 453 18.20 9.58 26.92
C SER A 453 18.69 8.28 27.57
N ASN A 454 19.70 7.58 27.02
CA ASN A 454 20.14 6.24 27.40
C ASN A 454 19.05 5.15 27.23
N LEU A 455 18.03 5.46 26.43
CA LEU A 455 16.94 4.59 26.02
C LEU A 455 17.20 4.08 24.59
N TYR A 456 16.55 2.99 24.22
CA TYR A 456 16.63 2.45 22.87
C TYR A 456 15.47 1.49 22.58
N PHE A 457 15.15 1.33 21.31
CA PHE A 457 14.22 0.30 20.85
C PHE A 457 14.84 -1.08 21.01
N SER A 458 14.10 -1.95 21.69
CA SER A 458 14.49 -3.27 22.14
C SER A 458 13.59 -4.32 21.51
N SER A 459 14.06 -5.56 21.44
CA SER A 459 13.27 -6.68 20.92
C SER A 459 13.59 -7.96 21.66
N LYS A 460 12.56 -8.62 22.15
CA LYS A 460 12.64 -9.88 22.89
C LYS A 460 12.07 -11.00 22.04
N LYS A 461 12.85 -12.06 21.83
CA LYS A 461 12.38 -13.28 21.19
C LYS A 461 12.11 -14.35 22.24
N ILE A 462 10.92 -14.94 22.14
CA ILE A 462 10.48 -16.10 22.91
C ILE A 462 10.17 -17.21 21.90
N VAL A 463 10.69 -18.41 22.14
CA VAL A 463 10.32 -19.61 21.38
C VAL A 463 9.67 -20.58 22.33
N ILE A 464 8.46 -20.99 21.99
CA ILE A 464 7.68 -22.00 22.71
C ILE A 464 7.64 -23.23 21.81
N GLN A 465 8.08 -24.37 22.34
CA GLN A 465 8.00 -25.67 21.67
C GLN A 465 7.33 -26.65 22.61
N ASP A 466 6.30 -27.36 22.13
CA ASP A 466 5.53 -28.32 22.93
C ASP A 466 5.00 -27.71 24.25
N GLY A 467 4.59 -26.44 24.19
CA GLY A 467 4.08 -25.67 25.34
C GLY A 467 5.17 -25.15 26.31
N ASN A 468 6.44 -25.48 26.09
CA ASN A 468 7.55 -25.04 26.95
C ASN A 468 8.37 -23.92 26.29
N SER A 469 8.74 -22.89 27.06
CA SER A 469 9.65 -21.86 26.57
C SER A 469 11.08 -22.41 26.53
N ILE A 470 11.61 -22.59 25.32
CA ILE A 470 12.96 -23.12 25.06
C ILE A 470 13.98 -22.00 24.76
N PHE A 471 13.50 -20.82 24.41
CA PHE A 471 14.31 -19.64 24.18
C PHE A 471 13.56 -18.41 24.71
N ASN A 472 14.26 -17.53 25.41
CA ASN A 472 13.70 -16.32 25.99
C ASN A 472 14.81 -15.30 26.23
N SER A 473 15.17 -14.56 25.18
CA SER A 473 16.28 -13.61 25.22
C SER A 473 15.99 -12.38 24.39
N TYR A 474 16.62 -11.27 24.76
CA TYR A 474 16.66 -10.10 23.91
C TYR A 474 17.61 -10.32 22.74
N ILE A 475 17.17 -9.84 21.58
CA ILE A 475 17.88 -9.99 20.32
C ILE A 475 17.97 -8.64 19.60
N LYS A 476 18.91 -8.56 18.67
CA LYS A 476 19.02 -7.47 17.71
C LYS A 476 19.36 -8.04 16.34
N TYR A 477 19.03 -7.30 15.30
CA TYR A 477 19.62 -7.54 13.99
C TYR A 477 21.08 -7.08 13.98
N ASP A 478 21.93 -7.84 13.29
CA ASP A 478 23.35 -7.59 13.16
C ASP A 478 23.71 -7.54 11.67
N GLU A 479 23.97 -6.34 11.17
CA GLU A 479 24.24 -6.08 9.75
C GLU A 479 25.49 -6.81 9.24
N ASP A 480 26.52 -6.92 10.08
CA ASP A 480 27.80 -7.56 9.71
C ASP A 480 27.64 -9.06 9.42
N THR A 481 26.71 -9.73 10.12
CA THR A 481 26.48 -11.16 10.00
C THR A 481 25.18 -11.51 9.27
N ASP A 482 24.39 -10.50 8.89
CA ASP A 482 23.03 -10.63 8.34
C ASP A 482 22.20 -11.65 9.15
N SER A 483 22.15 -11.43 10.47
CA SER A 483 21.53 -12.40 11.39
C SER A 483 20.93 -11.77 12.64
N LEU A 484 20.07 -12.54 13.33
CA LEU A 484 19.56 -12.17 14.65
C LEU A 484 20.49 -12.72 15.73
N VAL A 485 21.11 -11.83 16.50
CA VAL A 485 22.05 -12.18 17.57
C VAL A 485 21.50 -11.80 18.93
N ILE A 486 22.01 -12.43 19.99
CA ILE A 486 21.67 -12.05 21.37
C ILE A 486 22.18 -10.64 21.64
N ASP A 487 21.28 -9.78 22.09
CA ASP A 487 21.63 -8.43 22.50
C ASP A 487 22.17 -8.43 23.94
N LYS A 488 23.46 -8.17 24.08
CA LYS A 488 24.21 -8.17 25.34
C LYS A 488 24.13 -6.88 26.15
N ARG A 489 23.44 -5.84 25.67
CA ARG A 489 23.23 -4.60 26.43
C ARG A 489 22.48 -4.89 27.74
N ASP A 490 22.87 -4.22 28.83
CA ASP A 490 22.07 -4.19 30.06
C ASP A 490 20.68 -3.65 29.71
N LYS A 491 19.65 -4.35 30.15
CA LYS A 491 18.25 -4.09 29.78
C LYS A 491 17.44 -3.98 31.04
N ARG A 492 16.96 -2.77 31.27
CA ARG A 492 16.07 -2.43 32.37
C ARG A 492 14.78 -1.87 31.81
N SER A 493 13.71 -2.05 32.57
CA SER A 493 12.40 -1.57 32.18
C SER A 493 12.38 -0.04 32.10
N ILE A 494 11.46 0.49 31.31
CA ILE A 494 11.19 1.94 31.30
C ILE A 494 10.72 2.43 32.68
N SER A 495 10.02 1.57 33.45
CA SER A 495 9.65 1.84 34.84
C SER A 495 10.87 2.11 35.73
N ASP A 496 11.95 1.34 35.56
CA ASP A 496 13.20 1.55 36.31
C ASP A 496 13.92 2.84 35.89
N TYR A 497 13.80 3.24 34.64
CA TYR A 497 14.28 4.53 34.17
C TYR A 497 13.53 5.70 34.82
N TYR A 498 12.19 5.64 34.90
CA TYR A 498 11.41 6.67 35.58
C TYR A 498 11.77 6.79 37.08
N LYS A 499 12.05 5.67 37.76
CA LYS A 499 12.56 5.70 39.14
C LYS A 499 13.92 6.39 39.26
N GLN A 500 14.78 6.23 38.26
CA GLN A 500 16.11 6.86 38.24
C GLN A 500 16.06 8.36 37.89
N LYS A 501 15.10 8.78 37.06
CA LYS A 501 14.90 10.18 36.64
C LYS A 501 13.44 10.61 36.86
N PRO A 502 12.97 10.76 38.11
CA PRO A 502 11.56 11.05 38.41
C PRO A 502 11.09 12.37 37.80
N ASN A 503 11.99 13.35 37.68
CA ASN A 503 11.67 14.68 37.15
C ASN A 503 11.53 14.72 35.62
N ILE A 504 11.77 13.62 34.89
CA ILE A 504 11.63 13.65 33.42
C ILE A 504 10.20 13.89 32.97
N ILE A 505 9.22 13.42 33.75
CA ILE A 505 7.80 13.66 33.48
C ILE A 505 7.50 15.14 33.68
N GLU A 506 8.01 15.75 34.77
CA GLU A 506 7.88 17.19 35.01
C GLU A 506 8.55 18.01 33.92
N GLU A 507 9.72 17.55 33.44
CA GLU A 507 10.45 18.15 32.33
C GLU A 507 9.62 18.14 31.04
N LEU A 508 9.05 16.99 30.68
CA LEU A 508 8.18 16.83 29.51
C LEU A 508 6.89 17.65 29.64
N ILE A 509 6.25 17.66 30.81
CA ILE A 509 5.06 18.47 31.10
C ILE A 509 5.41 19.97 31.04
N SER A 510 6.60 20.38 31.48
CA SER A 510 7.01 21.78 31.49
C SER A 510 7.07 22.38 30.08
N ILE A 511 7.47 21.60 29.06
CA ILE A 511 7.44 22.00 27.64
C ILE A 511 6.03 22.45 27.25
N TYR A 512 5.02 21.65 27.61
CA TYR A 512 3.62 21.94 27.31
C TYR A 512 3.07 23.11 28.15
N ARG A 513 3.45 23.20 29.43
CA ARG A 513 3.01 24.31 30.32
C ARG A 513 3.57 25.66 29.91
N THR A 514 4.83 25.71 29.48
CA THR A 514 5.44 26.94 28.97
C THR A 514 4.65 27.46 27.77
N TYR A 515 4.16 26.58 26.91
CA TYR A 515 3.32 26.94 25.76
C TYR A 515 1.91 27.40 26.13
N SER A 516 1.24 26.76 27.09
CA SER A 516 -0.07 27.23 27.57
C SER A 516 -0.03 28.63 28.21
N ASN A 517 1.15 29.16 28.53
CA ASN A 517 1.33 30.54 28.97
C ASN A 517 1.59 31.52 27.80
N TYR A 518 1.82 31.02 26.59
CA TYR A 518 2.00 31.82 25.37
C TYR A 518 0.71 31.93 24.53
N ILE A 519 -0.32 31.12 24.83
CA ILE A 519 -1.71 31.27 24.37
C ILE A 519 -2.48 31.99 25.48
#